data_AF-A0A4R9GSG1-F1
#
_entry.id   AF-A0A4R9GSG1-F1
#
_cell.length_a   1.000
_cell.length_b   1.000
_cell.length_c   1.000
_cell.angle_alpha   90.00
_cell.angle_beta   90.00
_cell.angle_gamma   90.00
#
_symmetry.space_group_name_H-M   'P 1'
#
loop_
_entity.id
_entity.type
_entity.pdbx_description
1 polymer ?
#
loop_
_entity_poly.entity_id
_entity_poly.type
_entity_poly.pdbx_seq_one_letter_code
_entity_poly.pdbx_strand_id
1 'polypeptide(L)'
;MKSLISAIGISLFLFSTDVFAQRRFGLIFGSNYKGNKAGIPELNLCEADAKYLHDEIRRVGKFDDIKIILGKDVTKDNIQREIKALSSRAKSDDTVFLYFSGHGAFQRDANAKNGMRNFIICYDRPHLSDDELNDYLSDIKSPKTVFVFDCCFSGGIAKKGRATRGAAPVPIPQGSDGTVRQDPQDFYFQDKAIISSADDNQTAIEVGGNINHGIFTYTFGKALSTADLNHDNVVTALEAFFVSRDDTAAMAKKFDHEQVPQVSGNASGILLAGEKKPEPPPAVEPTKPPVVPTVTPDVDPPKPNPVTPVVTPQEPPVVPTNSKGDLVIKTTIIQDRAYGVSDLPPDIRLTTGKKRKGNRSVKVLIDDKEYETKISTESSAYWGSVKKMGKLVSGAVYTLTLKDLPAGVHKITIQADDYPEIQKTQAVIPNKRNEMEVMTSMSGFGAIRGKVFYQTLDNPVINQPIYMPTISSVTGIQKLNTDQNGNFWFTNLKPGEYEIKASFAEDLNLNNSNLVVKEGEVTEVDVILNVKLPSTKTKY
;
A
#
# COMPACT_ATOMS: atom_id res chain seq x y z
N MET A 1 25.72 -77.60 -0.33
CA MET A 1 25.19 -76.80 -1.45
C MET A 1 23.79 -76.31 -1.06
N LYS A 2 23.61 -74.98 -0.94
CA LYS A 2 22.36 -74.17 -1.10
C LYS A 2 21.11 -74.57 -0.27
N SER A 3 20.34 -73.71 0.38
CA SER A 3 20.30 -72.25 0.58
C SER A 3 19.25 -71.98 1.66
N LEU A 4 19.56 -71.09 2.61
CA LEU A 4 18.58 -70.41 3.47
C LEU A 4 17.72 -69.45 2.63
N ILE A 5 16.44 -69.29 2.97
CA ILE A 5 15.72 -68.00 2.91
C ILE A 5 14.83 -67.90 4.14
N SER A 6 15.19 -66.96 5.03
CA SER A 6 14.41 -66.52 6.18
C SER A 6 13.56 -65.33 5.75
N ALA A 7 12.24 -65.37 6.00
CA ALA A 7 11.32 -64.27 5.75
C ALA A 7 11.32 -63.33 6.97
N ILE A 8 12.00 -62.20 6.85
CA ILE A 8 11.90 -61.08 7.80
C ILE A 8 10.78 -60.17 7.30
N GLY A 9 9.66 -60.14 8.03
CA GLY A 9 8.60 -59.17 7.83
C GLY A 9 9.06 -57.79 8.32
N ILE A 10 9.36 -56.90 7.39
CA ILE A 10 9.60 -55.48 7.68
C ILE A 10 8.23 -54.81 7.81
N SER A 11 7.81 -54.54 9.04
CA SER A 11 6.70 -53.63 9.32
C SER A 11 7.19 -52.20 9.03
N LEU A 12 6.83 -51.66 7.86
CA LEU A 12 7.00 -50.24 7.54
C LEU A 12 6.09 -49.42 8.45
N PHE A 13 6.65 -48.83 9.50
CA PHE A 13 6.05 -47.66 10.14
C PHE A 13 6.10 -46.51 9.13
N LEU A 14 4.97 -46.21 8.49
CA LEU A 14 4.74 -44.94 7.81
C LEU A 14 4.70 -43.84 8.87
N PHE A 15 5.87 -43.32 9.26
CA PHE A 15 5.94 -41.98 9.83
C PHE A 15 5.59 -41.01 8.70
N SER A 16 4.34 -40.57 8.64
CA SER A 16 3.97 -39.37 7.89
C SER A 16 4.70 -38.19 8.53
N THR A 17 5.86 -37.84 7.99
CA THR A 17 6.56 -36.64 8.40
C THR A 17 5.80 -35.43 7.87
N ASP A 18 4.93 -34.85 8.70
CA ASP A 18 4.30 -33.52 8.52
C ASP A 18 5.33 -32.36 8.55
N VAL A 19 6.61 -32.65 8.26
CA VAL A 19 7.73 -31.70 8.36
C VAL A 19 7.70 -30.65 7.25
N PHE A 20 6.79 -30.78 6.28
CA PHE A 20 6.63 -29.90 5.11
C PHE A 20 5.26 -29.20 5.04
N ALA A 21 4.40 -29.30 6.07
CA ALA A 21 3.15 -28.55 6.09
C ALA A 21 3.43 -27.08 6.44
N GLN A 22 3.01 -26.15 5.57
CA GLN A 22 3.07 -24.71 5.83
C GLN A 22 2.20 -24.39 7.06
N ARG A 23 2.81 -23.94 8.15
CA ARG A 23 2.09 -23.58 9.38
C ARG A 23 1.67 -22.11 9.36
N ARG A 24 0.73 -21.77 10.23
CA ARG A 24 0.18 -20.42 10.38
C ARG A 24 0.24 -19.98 11.84
N PHE A 25 0.90 -18.86 12.09
CA PHE A 25 1.09 -18.27 13.42
C PHE A 25 0.41 -16.92 13.51
N GLY A 26 -0.28 -16.67 14.62
CA GLY A 26 -1.01 -15.43 14.87
C GLY A 26 -0.59 -14.77 16.19
N LEU A 27 -0.50 -13.44 16.20
CA LEU A 27 -0.31 -12.66 17.42
C LEU A 27 -1.15 -11.39 17.37
N ILE A 28 -2.04 -11.25 18.35
CA ILE A 28 -3.08 -10.22 18.38
C ILE A 28 -2.94 -9.40 19.66
N PHE A 29 -2.97 -8.08 19.52
CA PHE A 29 -2.87 -7.12 20.61
C PHE A 29 -4.10 -6.20 20.63
N GLY A 30 -4.62 -5.91 21.83
CA GLY A 30 -5.69 -4.93 21.99
C GLY A 30 -5.67 -4.27 23.37
N SER A 31 -5.66 -2.94 23.44
CA SER A 31 -5.66 -2.23 24.73
C SER A 31 -6.68 -1.10 24.78
N ASN A 32 -7.51 -1.11 25.81
CA ASN A 32 -8.43 -0.02 26.14
C ASN A 32 -7.79 1.03 27.07
N TYR A 33 -6.54 0.83 27.49
CA TYR A 33 -5.80 1.72 28.39
C TYR A 33 -6.47 1.97 29.77
N LYS A 34 -7.43 1.14 30.17
CA LYS A 34 -8.19 1.34 31.42
C LYS A 34 -7.29 1.34 32.65
N GLY A 35 -7.32 2.43 33.42
CA GLY A 35 -6.54 2.59 34.65
C GLY A 35 -5.03 2.74 34.42
N ASN A 36 -4.60 3.12 33.22
CA ASN A 36 -3.19 3.40 32.95
C ASN A 36 -2.68 4.61 33.76
N LYS A 37 -1.41 4.58 34.15
CA LYS A 37 -0.75 5.69 34.87
C LYS A 37 0.01 6.64 33.95
N ALA A 38 0.04 6.35 32.65
CA ALA A 38 0.81 7.08 31.64
C ALA A 38 0.09 8.31 31.07
N GLY A 39 -1.15 8.56 31.50
CA GLY A 39 -1.99 9.66 31.01
C GLY A 39 -2.53 9.43 29.60
N ILE A 40 -2.62 8.17 29.16
CA ILE A 40 -3.14 7.80 27.85
C ILE A 40 -4.68 7.82 27.92
N PRO A 41 -5.38 8.45 26.97
CA PRO A 41 -6.84 8.43 26.94
C PRO A 41 -7.39 7.00 26.81
N GLU A 42 -8.39 6.65 27.62
CA GLU A 42 -9.02 5.33 27.55
C GLU A 42 -9.86 5.16 26.28
N LEU A 43 -9.88 3.94 25.76
CA LEU A 43 -10.74 3.48 24.66
C LEU A 43 -11.70 2.41 25.18
N ASN A 44 -12.69 2.03 24.37
CA ASN A 44 -13.74 1.13 24.82
C ASN A 44 -13.74 -0.23 24.10
N LEU A 45 -13.41 -0.27 22.81
CA LEU A 45 -13.65 -1.46 22.00
C LEU A 45 -12.38 -2.17 21.52
N CYS A 46 -11.19 -1.60 21.69
CA CYS A 46 -9.95 -2.24 21.21
C CYS A 46 -9.69 -3.65 21.77
N GLU A 47 -10.00 -3.90 23.04
CA GLU A 47 -9.93 -5.26 23.59
C GLU A 47 -11.02 -6.19 23.04
N ALA A 48 -12.19 -5.66 22.68
CA ALA A 48 -13.26 -6.42 22.05
C ALA A 48 -12.91 -6.73 20.58
N ASP A 49 -12.29 -5.78 19.87
CA ASP A 49 -11.80 -5.93 18.50
C ASP A 49 -10.76 -7.03 18.39
N ALA A 50 -9.76 -7.01 19.27
CA ALA A 50 -8.75 -8.06 19.35
C ALA A 50 -9.36 -9.44 19.61
N LYS A 51 -10.34 -9.54 20.53
CA LYS A 51 -11.04 -10.81 20.82
C LYS A 51 -11.84 -11.29 19.61
N TYR A 52 -12.64 -10.41 19.01
CA TYR A 52 -13.45 -10.74 17.85
C TYR A 52 -12.60 -11.28 16.70
N LEU A 53 -11.51 -10.59 16.35
CA LEU A 53 -10.66 -11.02 15.26
C LEU A 53 -9.89 -12.31 15.58
N HIS A 54 -9.45 -12.50 16.83
CA HIS A 54 -8.89 -13.77 17.30
C HIS A 54 -9.88 -14.92 17.10
N ASP A 55 -11.14 -14.72 17.48
CA ASP A 55 -12.17 -15.76 17.40
C ASP A 55 -12.53 -16.08 15.95
N GLU A 56 -12.63 -15.06 15.08
CA GLU A 56 -12.84 -15.26 13.64
C GLU A 56 -11.69 -16.03 13.00
N ILE A 57 -10.43 -15.67 13.27
CA ILE A 57 -9.27 -16.39 12.74
C ILE A 57 -9.20 -17.82 13.27
N ARG A 58 -9.57 -18.07 14.54
CA ARG A 58 -9.66 -19.46 15.04
C ARG A 58 -10.74 -20.26 14.33
N ARG A 59 -11.86 -19.61 13.98
CA ARG A 59 -13.00 -20.26 13.35
C ARG A 59 -12.71 -20.67 11.90
N VAL A 60 -12.08 -19.80 11.10
CA VAL A 60 -11.89 -20.04 9.65
C VAL A 60 -10.43 -20.07 9.20
N GLY A 61 -9.53 -19.55 10.01
CA GLY A 61 -8.13 -19.32 9.67
C GLY A 61 -7.24 -20.56 9.66
N LYS A 62 -7.63 -21.63 10.38
CA LYS A 62 -6.82 -22.86 10.55
C LYS A 62 -5.39 -22.56 11.00
N PHE A 63 -5.26 -21.63 11.95
CA PHE A 63 -3.96 -21.29 12.54
C PHE A 63 -3.49 -22.39 13.49
N ASP A 64 -2.24 -22.82 13.36
CA ASP A 64 -1.62 -23.78 14.26
C ASP A 64 -1.45 -23.21 15.66
N ASP A 65 -1.14 -21.91 15.73
CA ASP A 65 -1.05 -21.17 16.98
C ASP A 65 -1.47 -19.73 16.77
N ILE A 66 -2.32 -19.22 17.66
CA ILE A 66 -2.72 -17.82 17.67
C ILE A 66 -2.84 -17.33 19.11
N LYS A 67 -2.02 -16.34 19.45
CA LYS A 67 -1.95 -15.76 20.79
C LYS A 67 -2.59 -14.39 20.81
N ILE A 68 -3.29 -14.07 21.90
CA ILE A 68 -3.89 -12.75 22.15
C ILE A 68 -3.33 -12.15 23.44
N ILE A 69 -2.98 -10.87 23.40
CA ILE A 69 -2.47 -10.07 24.52
C ILE A 69 -3.36 -8.83 24.68
N LEU A 70 -3.85 -8.57 25.90
CA LEU A 70 -4.90 -7.58 26.13
C LEU A 70 -4.58 -6.59 27.25
N GLY A 71 -5.18 -5.40 27.15
CA GLY A 71 -5.23 -4.40 28.21
C GLY A 71 -3.85 -4.01 28.71
N LYS A 72 -3.61 -4.21 30.02
CA LYS A 72 -2.37 -3.85 30.71
C LYS A 72 -1.12 -4.59 30.22
N ASP A 73 -1.30 -5.75 29.59
CA ASP A 73 -0.19 -6.58 29.14
C ASP A 73 0.32 -6.15 27.76
N VAL A 74 -0.33 -5.20 27.08
CA VAL A 74 0.11 -4.62 25.81
C VAL A 74 1.19 -3.56 26.07
N THR A 75 2.31 -3.97 26.68
CA THR A 75 3.49 -3.15 26.90
C THR A 75 4.51 -3.35 25.78
N LYS A 76 5.43 -2.40 25.58
CA LYS A 76 6.50 -2.54 24.58
C LYS A 76 7.32 -3.82 24.78
N ASP A 77 7.73 -4.09 26.01
CA ASP A 77 8.53 -5.26 26.37
C ASP A 77 7.78 -6.57 26.07
N ASN A 78 6.49 -6.62 26.37
CA ASN A 78 5.67 -7.79 26.04
C ASN A 78 5.51 -7.93 24.52
N ILE A 79 5.22 -6.86 23.77
CA ILE A 79 5.14 -6.91 22.30
C ILE A 79 6.44 -7.47 21.71
N GLN A 80 7.59 -6.92 22.13
CA GLN A 80 8.90 -7.40 21.67
C GLN A 80 9.11 -8.88 22.01
N ARG A 81 8.83 -9.27 23.25
CA ARG A 81 9.00 -10.66 23.73
C ARG A 81 8.14 -11.62 22.92
N GLU A 82 6.89 -11.28 22.68
CA GLU A 82 5.95 -12.16 21.97
C GLU A 82 6.29 -12.26 20.47
N ILE A 83 6.68 -11.16 19.82
CA ILE A 83 7.16 -11.18 18.42
C ILE A 83 8.42 -12.05 18.32
N LYS A 84 9.38 -11.89 19.25
CA LYS A 84 10.60 -12.70 19.29
C LYS A 84 10.32 -14.18 19.54
N ALA A 85 9.37 -14.49 20.42
CA ALA A 85 8.95 -15.87 20.67
C ALA A 85 8.32 -16.49 19.41
N LEU A 86 7.47 -15.74 18.70
CA LEU A 86 6.88 -16.19 17.43
C LEU A 86 7.96 -16.36 16.35
N SER A 87 8.87 -15.40 16.19
CA SER A 87 9.92 -15.45 15.16
C SER A 87 10.88 -16.63 15.34
N SER A 88 11.11 -17.06 16.58
CA SER A 88 11.91 -18.25 16.89
C SER A 88 11.27 -19.58 16.45
N ARG A 89 9.95 -19.59 16.19
CA ARG A 89 9.16 -20.78 15.84
C ARG A 89 8.73 -20.81 14.39
N ALA A 90 8.47 -19.65 13.79
CA ALA A 90 8.05 -19.49 12.41
C ALA A 90 9.23 -19.67 11.43
N LYS A 91 9.03 -20.50 10.41
CA LYS A 91 9.97 -20.72 9.31
C LYS A 91 9.67 -19.80 8.13
N SER A 92 10.55 -19.79 7.12
CA SER A 92 10.45 -18.90 5.96
C SER A 92 9.25 -19.16 5.05
N ASP A 93 8.64 -20.34 5.13
CA ASP A 93 7.48 -20.76 4.34
C ASP A 93 6.15 -20.62 5.09
N ASP A 94 6.18 -20.50 6.42
CA ASP A 94 5.03 -20.34 7.31
C ASP A 94 4.32 -18.99 7.09
N THR A 95 3.03 -18.90 7.38
CA THR A 95 2.29 -17.63 7.38
C THR A 95 2.33 -17.00 8.77
N VAL A 96 2.55 -15.69 8.85
CA VAL A 96 2.49 -14.94 10.12
C VAL A 96 1.45 -13.81 10.01
N PHE A 97 0.48 -13.83 10.91
CA PHE A 97 -0.52 -12.79 11.05
C PHE A 97 -0.32 -12.02 12.36
N LEU A 98 -0.18 -10.71 12.27
CA LEU A 98 -0.08 -9.81 13.41
C LEU A 98 -1.25 -8.82 13.38
N TYR A 99 -1.80 -8.50 14.55
CA TYR A 99 -2.87 -7.52 14.67
C TYR A 99 -2.69 -6.63 15.90
N PHE A 100 -2.99 -5.34 15.77
CA PHE A 100 -3.00 -4.40 16.88
C PHE A 100 -4.22 -3.50 16.81
N SER A 101 -4.93 -3.36 17.93
CA SER A 101 -5.98 -2.36 18.14
C SER A 101 -5.68 -1.47 19.34
N GLY A 102 -5.74 -0.15 19.15
CA GLY A 102 -5.41 0.84 20.17
C GLY A 102 -5.13 2.22 19.60
N HIS A 103 -4.38 3.04 20.34
CA HIS A 103 -3.95 4.36 19.89
C HIS A 103 -2.70 4.28 18.98
N GLY A 104 -2.68 5.14 17.97
CA GLY A 104 -1.51 5.47 17.17
C GLY A 104 -1.16 6.95 17.36
N ALA A 105 0.12 7.28 17.24
CA ALA A 105 0.58 8.67 17.26
C ALA A 105 1.69 8.89 16.24
N PHE A 106 1.94 10.15 15.91
CA PHE A 106 3.11 10.54 15.15
C PHE A 106 3.75 11.77 15.81
N GLN A 107 5.05 11.92 15.59
CA GLN A 107 5.77 13.13 15.94
C GLN A 107 6.70 13.51 14.79
N ARG A 108 7.03 14.80 14.68
CA ARG A 108 8.07 15.25 13.77
C ARG A 108 9.42 14.72 14.24
N ASP A 109 10.20 14.18 13.32
CA ASP A 109 11.52 13.62 13.58
C ASP A 109 12.39 13.87 12.34
N ALA A 110 13.39 14.73 12.48
CA ALA A 110 14.31 15.08 11.39
C ALA A 110 15.16 13.89 10.92
N ASN A 111 15.29 12.85 11.75
CA ASN A 111 16.02 11.63 11.40
C ASN A 111 15.13 10.60 10.68
N ALA A 112 13.80 10.80 10.66
CA ALA A 112 12.92 9.93 9.90
C ALA A 112 12.98 10.29 8.40
N LYS A 113 13.01 9.28 7.52
CA LYS A 113 13.12 9.45 6.06
C LYS A 113 12.11 10.45 5.46
N ASN A 114 10.91 10.53 6.05
CA ASN A 114 9.84 11.43 5.62
C ASN A 114 9.56 12.57 6.62
N GLY A 115 10.48 12.84 7.55
CA GLY A 115 10.35 13.85 8.60
C GLY A 115 9.37 13.51 9.73
N MET A 116 8.77 12.32 9.71
CA MET A 116 7.74 11.88 10.66
C MET A 116 8.05 10.50 11.24
N ARG A 117 7.97 10.39 12.56
CA ARG A 117 8.11 9.15 13.32
C ARG A 117 6.73 8.70 13.79
N ASN A 118 6.30 7.49 13.46
CA ASN A 118 5.03 6.94 13.93
C ASN A 118 5.26 6.03 15.15
N PHE A 119 4.23 5.94 16.00
CA PHE A 119 4.23 5.13 17.20
C PHE A 119 2.94 4.34 17.35
N ILE A 120 3.10 3.11 17.80
CA ILE A 120 2.06 2.34 18.47
C ILE A 120 2.10 2.72 19.94
N ILE A 121 0.96 3.19 20.47
CA ILE A 121 0.85 3.56 21.87
C ILE A 121 0.62 2.30 22.70
N CYS A 122 1.65 1.86 23.42
CA CYS A 122 1.56 0.78 24.40
C CYS A 122 0.75 1.21 25.64
N TYR A 123 0.26 0.25 26.43
CA TYR A 123 -0.51 0.50 27.66
C TYR A 123 0.21 1.40 28.66
N ASP A 124 1.53 1.26 28.75
CA ASP A 124 2.41 2.13 29.54
C ASP A 124 3.56 2.62 28.65
N ARG A 125 4.32 3.59 29.15
CA ARG A 125 5.55 4.05 28.51
C ARG A 125 6.71 3.07 28.78
N PRO A 126 7.66 2.95 27.86
CA PRO A 126 7.74 3.63 26.55
C PRO A 126 6.79 3.06 25.49
N HIS A 127 6.42 3.91 24.52
CA HIS A 127 5.68 3.50 23.31
C HIS A 127 6.61 2.88 22.27
N LEU A 128 6.05 2.18 21.29
CA LEU A 128 6.79 1.46 20.26
C LEU A 128 6.84 2.29 18.97
N SER A 129 8.04 2.66 18.52
CA SER A 129 8.20 3.36 17.24
C SER A 129 8.11 2.41 16.05
N ASP A 130 7.87 2.97 14.86
CA ASP A 130 7.88 2.21 13.61
C ASP A 130 9.26 1.65 13.24
N ASP A 131 10.38 2.28 13.62
CA ASP A 131 11.73 1.71 13.43
C ASP A 131 11.97 0.50 14.33
N GLU A 132 11.62 0.61 15.61
CA GLU A 132 11.74 -0.52 16.53
C GLU A 132 10.83 -1.67 16.12
N LEU A 133 9.62 -1.35 15.63
CA LEU A 133 8.74 -2.36 15.07
C LEU A 133 9.35 -2.99 13.82
N ASN A 134 9.93 -2.21 12.92
CA ASN A 134 10.64 -2.70 11.75
C ASN A 134 11.76 -3.67 12.14
N ASP A 135 12.53 -3.34 13.18
CA ASP A 135 13.57 -4.22 13.69
C ASP A 135 12.97 -5.53 14.23
N TYR A 136 11.87 -5.46 14.99
CA TYR A 136 11.20 -6.66 15.50
C TYR A 136 10.62 -7.54 14.38
N LEU A 137 10.06 -6.94 13.32
CA LEU A 137 9.55 -7.69 12.18
C LEU A 137 10.67 -8.32 11.36
N SER A 138 11.87 -7.72 11.31
CA SER A 138 13.03 -8.28 10.61
C SER A 138 13.49 -9.65 11.18
N ASP A 139 13.13 -9.94 12.43
CA ASP A 139 13.37 -11.25 13.05
C ASP A 139 12.49 -12.35 12.43
N ILE A 140 11.30 -12.00 11.92
CA ILE A 140 10.39 -12.94 11.28
C ILE A 140 10.90 -13.24 9.86
N LYS A 141 11.43 -14.45 9.65
CA LYS A 141 12.05 -14.85 8.38
C LYS A 141 11.06 -15.14 7.26
N SER A 142 9.80 -15.36 7.58
CA SER A 142 8.77 -15.50 6.55
C SER A 142 8.49 -14.17 5.84
N PRO A 143 8.47 -14.16 4.48
CA PRO A 143 7.92 -13.05 3.72
C PRO A 143 6.38 -13.06 3.72
N LYS A 144 5.72 -14.18 4.09
CA LYS A 144 4.26 -14.30 4.22
C LYS A 144 3.79 -13.74 5.57
N THR A 145 4.25 -12.54 5.89
CA THR A 145 3.90 -11.85 7.14
C THR A 145 3.02 -10.66 6.81
N VAL A 146 1.87 -10.57 7.47
CA VAL A 146 0.99 -9.41 7.42
C VAL A 146 0.78 -8.85 8.83
N PHE A 147 0.89 -7.52 8.96
CA PHE A 147 0.51 -6.81 10.18
C PHE A 147 -0.65 -5.86 9.88
N VAL A 148 -1.78 -6.12 10.51
CA VAL A 148 -3.00 -5.31 10.46
C VAL A 148 -3.07 -4.36 11.67
N PHE A 149 -3.27 -3.07 11.43
CA PHE A 149 -3.43 -2.04 12.44
C PHE A 149 -4.84 -1.46 12.42
N ASP A 150 -5.57 -1.59 13.53
CA ASP A 150 -6.75 -0.77 13.80
C ASP A 150 -6.43 0.32 14.82
N CYS A 151 -5.78 1.38 14.35
CA CYS A 151 -5.48 2.57 15.12
C CYS A 151 -5.45 3.81 14.22
N CYS A 152 -5.79 4.98 14.78
CA CYS A 152 -5.68 6.26 14.07
C CYS A 152 -4.22 6.49 13.61
N PHE A 153 -4.05 7.08 12.42
CA PHE A 153 -2.75 7.38 11.80
C PHE A 153 -1.91 6.17 11.35
N SER A 154 -2.47 4.95 11.37
CA SER A 154 -1.84 3.75 10.82
C SER A 154 -1.53 3.86 9.32
N GLY A 155 -2.23 4.70 8.57
CA GLY A 155 -1.92 5.00 7.16
C GLY A 155 -0.50 5.56 6.96
N GLY A 156 0.03 6.30 7.94
CA GLY A 156 1.41 6.80 7.92
C GLY A 156 2.47 5.69 8.07
N ILE A 157 2.12 4.60 8.76
CA ILE A 157 2.95 3.39 8.87
C ILE A 157 2.91 2.60 7.56
N ALA A 158 1.71 2.39 6.99
CA ALA A 158 1.55 1.71 5.70
C ALA A 158 2.26 2.46 4.55
N LYS A 159 2.13 3.79 4.48
CA LYS A 159 2.81 4.60 3.45
C LYS A 159 4.34 4.64 3.58
N LYS A 160 4.96 4.17 4.67
CA LYS A 160 6.42 3.95 4.75
C LYS A 160 6.87 2.64 4.09
N GLY A 161 6.02 1.61 4.09
CA GLY A 161 6.27 0.30 3.43
C GLY A 161 6.12 0.33 1.91
N ARG A 162 5.58 1.42 1.34
CA ARG A 162 5.73 1.79 -0.07
C ARG A 162 6.71 2.95 -0.09
N ALA A 163 7.75 2.94 -0.91
CA ALA A 163 8.66 4.08 -1.01
C ALA A 163 7.95 5.32 -1.60
N THR A 164 7.14 6.03 -0.81
CA THR A 164 6.47 7.26 -1.24
C THR A 164 6.22 8.20 -0.06
N ARG A 165 7.30 8.78 0.45
CA ARG A 165 7.42 10.20 0.80
C ARG A 165 8.90 10.60 0.65
N GLY A 166 9.21 11.45 -0.33
CA GLY A 166 10.50 12.16 -0.42
C GLY A 166 11.76 11.30 -0.60
N ALA A 167 11.75 10.26 -1.45
CA ALA A 167 12.97 9.50 -1.76
C ALA A 167 13.97 10.39 -2.53
N ALA A 168 14.88 11.02 -1.79
CA ALA A 168 16.03 11.75 -2.32
C ALA A 168 16.87 10.84 -3.24
N PRO A 169 17.37 11.31 -4.39
CA PRO A 169 18.38 10.57 -5.15
C PRO A 169 19.74 10.63 -4.44
N VAL A 170 20.44 9.50 -4.38
CA VAL A 170 21.88 9.47 -4.14
C VAL A 170 22.58 10.08 -5.38
N PRO A 171 23.60 10.96 -5.23
CA PRO A 171 24.23 11.63 -6.37
C PRO A 171 24.93 10.64 -7.31
N ILE A 172 24.65 10.71 -8.60
CA ILE A 172 25.40 10.01 -9.66
C ILE A 172 26.32 11.03 -10.35
N PRO A 173 27.66 10.82 -10.40
CA PRO A 173 28.56 11.68 -11.16
C PRO A 173 28.25 11.68 -12.67
N GLN A 174 28.45 12.81 -13.35
CA GLN A 174 28.21 12.92 -14.80
C GLN A 174 29.17 12.02 -15.60
N GLY A 175 28.61 11.10 -16.41
CA GLY A 175 29.33 10.41 -17.49
C GLY A 175 29.18 8.88 -17.60
N SER A 176 28.28 8.23 -16.87
CA SER A 176 28.11 6.77 -16.90
C SER A 176 26.79 6.31 -17.52
N ASP A 177 26.86 5.53 -18.61
CA ASP A 177 25.74 4.74 -19.14
C ASP A 177 25.44 3.58 -18.18
N GLY A 178 24.55 3.81 -17.23
CA GLY A 178 24.11 2.81 -16.26
C GLY A 178 22.60 2.90 -16.03
N THR A 179 21.88 1.79 -16.22
CA THR A 179 20.47 1.67 -15.84
C THR A 179 20.34 1.77 -14.32
N VAL A 180 19.55 2.72 -13.83
CA VAL A 180 19.09 2.76 -12.44
C VAL A 180 18.30 1.48 -12.16
N ARG A 181 18.91 0.51 -11.49
CA ARG A 181 18.17 -0.46 -10.71
C ARG A 181 17.83 0.24 -9.40
N GLN A 182 16.53 0.36 -9.10
CA GLN A 182 16.05 0.74 -7.77
C GLN A 182 16.79 -0.11 -6.75
N ASP A 183 17.46 0.55 -5.80
CA ASP A 183 18.26 -0.13 -4.79
C ASP A 183 17.34 -1.05 -3.96
N PRO A 184 17.60 -2.37 -3.88
CA PRO A 184 16.85 -3.33 -3.05
C PRO A 184 16.95 -3.10 -1.53
N GLN A 185 17.43 -1.94 -1.08
CA GLN A 185 17.74 -1.64 0.33
C GLN A 185 16.70 -0.73 1.02
N ASP A 186 15.65 -0.28 0.33
CA ASP A 186 14.62 0.63 0.88
C ASP A 186 13.33 -0.07 1.34
N PHE A 187 13.35 -1.39 1.56
CA PHE A 187 12.21 -2.14 2.08
C PHE A 187 12.00 -1.89 3.59
N TYR A 188 11.32 -0.80 3.93
CA TYR A 188 10.77 -0.64 5.29
C TYR A 188 9.80 -1.80 5.57
N PHE A 189 9.92 -2.43 6.74
CA PHE A 189 9.30 -3.71 7.10
C PHE A 189 9.71 -4.92 6.23
N GLN A 190 10.84 -4.85 5.51
CA GLN A 190 11.39 -5.97 4.72
C GLN A 190 10.37 -6.55 3.72
N ASP A 191 9.61 -5.68 3.06
CA ASP A 191 8.53 -5.99 2.09
C ASP A 191 7.35 -6.79 2.67
N LYS A 192 7.26 -6.89 4.00
CA LYS A 192 6.11 -7.50 4.67
C LYS A 192 4.87 -6.64 4.47
N ALA A 193 3.72 -7.32 4.42
CA ALA A 193 2.45 -6.66 4.24
C ALA A 193 2.05 -5.87 5.48
N ILE A 194 1.64 -4.62 5.28
CA ILE A 194 1.03 -3.79 6.33
C ILE A 194 -0.35 -3.37 5.84
N ILE A 195 -1.38 -3.57 6.66
CA ILE A 195 -2.74 -3.12 6.42
C ILE A 195 -3.13 -2.14 7.53
N SER A 196 -3.61 -0.96 7.16
CA SER A 196 -4.06 0.07 8.10
C SER A 196 -5.56 0.30 8.00
N SER A 197 -6.22 0.62 9.11
CA SER A 197 -7.68 0.79 9.16
C SER A 197 -8.19 2.08 8.52
N ALA A 198 -7.31 3.06 8.26
CA ALA A 198 -7.62 4.32 7.61
C ALA A 198 -6.41 4.85 6.81
N ASP A 199 -6.65 5.88 5.99
CA ASP A 199 -5.59 6.68 5.36
C ASP A 199 -4.87 7.58 6.39
N ASP A 200 -3.70 8.12 6.05
CA ASP A 200 -2.86 8.91 6.97
C ASP A 200 -3.50 10.22 7.44
N ASN A 201 -4.43 10.77 6.67
CA ASN A 201 -5.23 11.95 7.01
C ASN A 201 -6.68 11.64 7.39
N GLN A 202 -6.99 10.37 7.69
CA GLN A 202 -8.31 9.91 8.14
C GLN A 202 -8.20 9.31 9.55
N THR A 203 -9.30 9.33 10.30
CA THR A 203 -9.40 8.67 11.61
C THR A 203 -10.15 7.35 11.49
N ALA A 204 -9.80 6.39 12.34
CA ALA A 204 -10.56 5.16 12.50
C ALA A 204 -11.64 5.35 13.56
N ILE A 205 -12.85 4.85 13.32
CA ILE A 205 -13.98 5.02 14.26
C ILE A 205 -14.51 3.70 14.81
N GLU A 206 -14.95 3.77 16.07
CA GLU A 206 -15.65 2.72 16.81
C GLU A 206 -17.16 2.95 16.76
N VAL A 207 -17.95 1.88 16.57
CA VAL A 207 -19.42 1.98 16.55
C VAL A 207 -20.02 1.01 17.56
N GLY A 208 -20.81 1.54 18.50
CA GLY A 208 -21.54 0.74 19.50
C GLY A 208 -22.77 0.00 18.95
N GLY A 209 -23.54 -0.63 19.85
CA GLY A 209 -24.80 -1.31 19.49
C GLY A 209 -24.57 -2.69 18.85
N ASN A 210 -25.16 -2.95 17.68
CA ASN A 210 -25.06 -4.25 17.00
C ASN A 210 -23.70 -4.51 16.34
N ILE A 211 -22.90 -3.47 16.12
CA ILE A 211 -21.53 -3.60 15.59
C ILE A 211 -20.57 -3.79 16.76
N ASN A 212 -20.59 -2.89 17.74
CA ASN A 212 -19.79 -2.92 18.98
C ASN A 212 -18.28 -3.19 18.77
N HIS A 213 -17.73 -2.63 17.69
CA HIS A 213 -16.37 -2.83 17.23
C HIS A 213 -15.86 -1.61 16.45
N GLY A 214 -14.55 -1.51 16.25
CA GLY A 214 -13.97 -0.70 15.17
C GLY A 214 -14.56 -1.11 13.82
N ILE A 215 -14.97 -0.15 12.99
CA ILE A 215 -15.62 -0.45 11.69
C ILE A 215 -14.74 -1.33 10.82
N PHE A 216 -13.44 -1.04 10.79
CA PHE A 216 -12.48 -1.81 10.01
C PHE A 216 -12.30 -3.22 10.59
N THR A 217 -12.03 -3.36 11.89
CA THR A 217 -11.97 -4.68 12.54
C THR A 217 -13.18 -5.55 12.19
N TYR A 218 -14.38 -4.98 12.35
CA TYR A 218 -15.63 -5.70 12.12
C TYR A 218 -15.73 -6.24 10.69
N THR A 219 -15.46 -5.39 9.71
CA THR A 219 -15.54 -5.76 8.28
C THR A 219 -14.39 -6.67 7.85
N PHE A 220 -13.18 -6.48 8.37
CA PHE A 220 -12.03 -7.36 8.13
C PHE A 220 -12.27 -8.77 8.66
N GLY A 221 -12.76 -8.91 9.90
CA GLY A 221 -13.13 -10.20 10.47
C GLY A 221 -14.21 -10.93 9.65
N LYS A 222 -15.22 -10.21 9.14
CA LYS A 222 -16.22 -10.78 8.21
C LYS A 222 -15.62 -11.22 6.89
N ALA A 223 -14.69 -10.44 6.35
CA ALA A 223 -14.04 -10.72 5.07
C ALA A 223 -13.28 -12.06 5.12
N LEU A 224 -12.73 -12.46 6.26
CA LEU A 224 -12.10 -13.78 6.44
C LEU A 224 -13.00 -14.97 6.07
N SER A 225 -14.33 -14.78 6.04
CA SER A 225 -15.29 -15.84 5.67
C SER A 225 -16.08 -15.56 4.40
N THR A 226 -15.94 -14.37 3.83
CA THR A 226 -16.80 -13.90 2.73
C THR A 226 -16.02 -13.41 1.52
N ALA A 227 -14.70 -13.26 1.64
CA ALA A 227 -13.85 -12.69 0.62
C ALA A 227 -13.15 -13.73 -0.26
N ASP A 228 -13.56 -15.00 -0.27
CA ASP A 228 -13.11 -15.95 -1.29
C ASP A 228 -13.71 -15.53 -2.64
N LEU A 229 -12.99 -14.66 -3.38
CA LEU A 229 -13.50 -13.99 -4.57
C LEU A 229 -13.42 -14.90 -5.79
N ASN A 230 -12.37 -15.72 -5.85
CA ASN A 230 -12.08 -16.65 -6.96
C ASN A 230 -12.65 -18.07 -6.72
N HIS A 231 -13.29 -18.33 -5.58
CA HIS A 231 -13.91 -19.62 -5.17
C HIS A 231 -12.90 -20.77 -5.07
N ASP A 232 -11.66 -20.48 -4.64
CA ASP A 232 -10.61 -21.48 -4.45
C ASP A 232 -10.60 -22.12 -3.05
N ASN A 233 -11.55 -21.74 -2.18
CA ASN A 233 -11.73 -22.17 -0.78
C ASN A 233 -10.67 -21.65 0.18
N VAL A 234 -9.86 -20.67 -0.22
CA VAL A 234 -9.01 -19.90 0.68
C VAL A 234 -9.41 -18.43 0.65
N VAL A 235 -8.94 -17.68 1.65
CA VAL A 235 -9.01 -16.21 1.62
C VAL A 235 -7.61 -15.68 1.82
N THR A 236 -7.14 -14.89 0.86
CA THR A 236 -5.84 -14.21 0.95
C THR A 236 -5.93 -12.88 1.68
N ALA A 237 -4.77 -12.34 2.08
CA ALA A 237 -4.71 -11.03 2.72
C ALA A 237 -5.23 -9.91 1.80
N LEU A 238 -4.98 -10.00 0.48
CA LEU A 238 -5.50 -9.02 -0.47
C LEU A 238 -7.01 -9.14 -0.68
N GLU A 239 -7.53 -10.36 -0.76
CA GLU A 239 -8.97 -10.59 -0.81
C GLU A 239 -9.69 -10.02 0.42
N ALA A 240 -9.23 -10.40 1.61
CA ALA A 240 -9.75 -9.89 2.87
C ALA A 240 -9.66 -8.35 2.93
N PHE A 241 -8.54 -7.78 2.49
CA PHE A 241 -8.32 -6.34 2.44
C PHE A 241 -9.30 -5.63 1.49
N PHE A 242 -9.41 -6.02 0.22
CA PHE A 242 -10.24 -5.29 -0.74
C PHE A 242 -11.72 -5.35 -0.39
N VAL A 243 -12.22 -6.50 0.07
CA VAL A 243 -13.63 -6.63 0.50
C VAL A 243 -13.88 -5.78 1.75
N SER A 244 -13.03 -5.87 2.77
CA SER A 244 -13.19 -5.09 4.00
C SER A 244 -12.97 -3.59 3.80
N ARG A 245 -12.09 -3.17 2.88
CA ARG A 245 -11.87 -1.77 2.51
C ARG A 245 -13.14 -1.14 1.97
N ASP A 246 -13.80 -1.80 1.02
CA ASP A 246 -15.02 -1.29 0.38
C ASP A 246 -16.19 -1.28 1.38
N ASP A 247 -16.32 -2.31 2.21
CA ASP A 247 -17.35 -2.39 3.24
C ASP A 247 -17.11 -1.36 4.37
N THR A 248 -15.85 -1.13 4.76
CA THR A 248 -15.45 -0.08 5.72
C THR A 248 -15.84 1.29 5.19
N ALA A 249 -15.45 1.61 3.95
CA ALA A 249 -15.75 2.90 3.34
C ALA A 249 -17.26 3.12 3.19
N ALA A 250 -18.01 2.08 2.83
CA ALA A 250 -19.47 2.14 2.74
C ALA A 250 -20.14 2.30 4.13
N MET A 251 -19.58 1.70 5.18
CA MET A 251 -20.10 1.80 6.53
C MET A 251 -19.77 3.15 7.17
N ALA A 252 -18.53 3.63 7.07
CA ALA A 252 -18.10 4.92 7.59
C ALA A 252 -18.94 6.08 7.03
N LYS A 253 -19.27 6.04 5.73
CA LYS A 253 -20.17 7.02 5.10
C LYS A 253 -21.55 7.12 5.75
N LYS A 254 -22.07 6.04 6.37
CA LYS A 254 -23.36 6.08 7.10
C LYS A 254 -23.29 6.91 8.38
N PHE A 255 -22.08 7.21 8.85
CA PHE A 255 -21.80 8.04 10.02
C PHE A 255 -21.19 9.39 9.63
N ASP A 256 -21.35 9.82 8.37
CA ASP A 256 -20.76 11.06 7.82
C ASP A 256 -19.23 11.13 8.00
N HIS A 257 -18.58 9.96 7.92
CA HIS A 257 -17.15 9.82 8.17
C HIS A 257 -16.42 9.24 6.96
N GLU A 258 -15.20 9.73 6.71
CA GLU A 258 -14.30 9.20 5.69
C GLU A 258 -13.26 8.29 6.34
N GLN A 259 -13.32 7.00 6.00
CA GLN A 259 -12.35 6.00 6.44
C GLN A 259 -12.13 4.98 5.31
N VAL A 260 -10.91 4.94 4.78
CA VAL A 260 -10.50 4.05 3.70
C VAL A 260 -9.23 3.31 4.13
N PRO A 261 -9.33 2.00 4.43
CA PRO A 261 -8.17 1.18 4.77
C PRO A 261 -7.08 1.20 3.68
N GLN A 262 -5.80 1.12 4.08
CA GLN A 262 -4.65 1.11 3.16
C GLN A 262 -3.87 -0.20 3.26
N VAL A 263 -3.15 -0.54 2.18
CA VAL A 263 -2.24 -1.70 2.13
C VAL A 263 -0.90 -1.32 1.49
N SER A 264 0.18 -1.84 2.05
CA SER A 264 1.56 -1.67 1.59
C SER A 264 2.40 -2.94 1.77
N GLY A 265 3.59 -2.95 1.17
CA GLY A 265 4.42 -4.16 1.07
C GLY A 265 3.76 -5.21 0.18
N ASN A 266 4.20 -6.46 0.28
CA ASN A 266 3.66 -7.55 -0.50
C ASN A 266 2.68 -8.41 0.31
N ALA A 267 1.38 -8.14 0.13
CA ALA A 267 0.30 -8.96 0.71
C ALA A 267 -0.12 -10.15 -0.16
N SER A 268 0.50 -10.33 -1.32
CA SER A 268 0.08 -11.29 -2.33
C SER A 268 0.22 -12.73 -1.83
N GLY A 269 -0.81 -13.56 -1.90
CA GLY A 269 -0.73 -14.98 -1.60
C GLY A 269 -0.53 -15.32 -0.12
N ILE A 270 -0.67 -14.34 0.78
CA ILE A 270 -0.66 -14.58 2.22
C ILE A 270 -2.02 -15.16 2.61
N LEU A 271 -2.07 -16.45 2.97
CA LEU A 271 -3.31 -17.15 3.29
C LEU A 271 -3.79 -16.82 4.71
N LEU A 272 -4.99 -16.27 4.84
CA LEU A 272 -5.60 -15.91 6.13
C LEU A 272 -6.75 -16.83 6.54
N ALA A 273 -7.44 -17.46 5.59
CA ALA A 273 -8.48 -18.44 5.89
C ALA A 273 -8.55 -19.59 4.88
N GLY A 274 -9.23 -20.66 5.28
CA GLY A 274 -9.43 -21.85 4.47
C GLY A 274 -8.21 -22.76 4.36
N GLU A 275 -8.33 -23.84 3.59
CA GLU A 275 -7.26 -24.80 3.34
C GLU A 275 -7.05 -24.94 1.84
N LYS A 276 -5.81 -24.70 1.38
CA LYS A 276 -5.48 -24.91 -0.02
C LYS A 276 -5.54 -26.42 -0.29
N LYS A 277 -6.32 -26.85 -1.27
CA LYS A 277 -6.30 -28.24 -1.72
C LYS A 277 -4.88 -28.58 -2.20
N PRO A 278 -4.31 -29.77 -1.90
CA PRO A 278 -2.97 -30.12 -2.36
C PRO A 278 -2.87 -29.95 -3.88
N GLU A 279 -2.00 -29.05 -4.34
CA GLU A 279 -1.70 -28.95 -5.77
C GLU A 279 -0.94 -30.22 -6.19
N PRO A 280 -1.27 -30.82 -7.34
CA PRO A 280 -0.43 -31.84 -7.93
C PRO A 280 0.99 -31.27 -8.08
N PRO A 281 2.05 -32.06 -7.78
CA PRO A 281 3.41 -31.59 -7.97
C PRO A 281 3.58 -31.06 -9.39
N PRO A 282 4.28 -29.92 -9.58
CA PRO A 282 4.49 -29.34 -10.90
C PRO A 282 5.05 -30.42 -11.83
N ALA A 283 4.51 -30.50 -13.04
CA ALA A 283 5.00 -31.43 -14.04
C ALA A 283 6.51 -31.21 -14.20
N VAL A 284 7.28 -32.25 -13.89
CA VAL A 284 8.74 -32.24 -14.08
C VAL A 284 8.97 -31.94 -15.56
N GLU A 285 9.46 -30.75 -15.88
CA GLU A 285 9.94 -30.46 -17.24
C GLU A 285 10.95 -31.55 -17.61
N PRO A 286 10.81 -32.20 -18.78
CA PRO A 286 11.74 -33.24 -19.18
C PRO A 286 13.15 -32.68 -19.15
N THR A 287 13.99 -33.29 -18.30
CA THR A 287 15.39 -32.92 -18.15
C THR A 287 16.04 -32.93 -19.53
N LYS A 288 16.51 -31.76 -19.96
CA LYS A 288 17.30 -31.63 -21.17
C LYS A 288 18.49 -32.60 -21.05
N PRO A 289 18.82 -33.40 -22.08
CA PRO A 289 19.87 -34.41 -22.00
C PRO A 289 21.20 -33.80 -21.52
N PRO A 290 22.01 -34.53 -20.75
CA PRO A 290 23.28 -34.03 -20.25
C PRO A 290 24.15 -33.58 -21.41
N VAL A 291 24.56 -32.31 -21.41
CA VAL A 291 25.60 -31.83 -22.31
C VAL A 291 26.90 -32.53 -21.90
N VAL A 292 27.49 -33.25 -22.84
CA VAL A 292 28.79 -33.92 -22.69
C VAL A 292 29.83 -32.86 -22.27
N PRO A 293 30.59 -33.08 -21.17
CA PRO A 293 31.57 -32.10 -20.73
C PRO A 293 32.77 -32.08 -21.68
N THR A 294 32.96 -30.96 -22.38
CA THR A 294 34.23 -30.64 -23.03
C THR A 294 35.23 -30.22 -21.95
N VAL A 295 36.38 -30.88 -21.95
CA VAL A 295 37.47 -30.63 -20.99
C VAL A 295 38.14 -29.30 -21.30
N THR A 296 38.19 -28.39 -20.33
CA THR A 296 39.17 -27.29 -20.27
C THR A 296 39.68 -27.17 -18.84
N PRO A 297 41.00 -27.09 -18.61
CA PRO A 297 41.57 -26.87 -17.29
C PRO A 297 41.67 -25.36 -17.00
N ASP A 298 41.07 -24.90 -15.91
CA ASP A 298 41.78 -24.15 -14.86
C ASP A 298 40.85 -23.90 -13.65
N VAL A 299 41.44 -23.88 -12.47
CA VAL A 299 40.78 -23.81 -11.16
C VAL A 299 40.45 -22.36 -10.84
N ASP A 300 39.18 -21.97 -10.97
CA ASP A 300 38.67 -20.73 -10.37
C ASP A 300 38.34 -20.94 -8.87
N PRO A 301 38.55 -19.92 -8.01
CA PRO A 301 38.28 -19.98 -6.58
C PRO A 301 36.77 -20.19 -6.29
N PRO A 302 36.42 -20.69 -5.09
CA PRO A 302 35.06 -21.15 -4.78
C PRO A 302 34.04 -20.04 -5.02
N LYS A 303 33.10 -20.29 -5.94
CA LYS A 303 31.93 -19.43 -6.14
C LYS A 303 31.17 -19.31 -4.81
N PRO A 304 30.74 -18.10 -4.40
CA PRO A 304 29.85 -17.95 -3.26
C PRO A 304 28.60 -18.81 -3.46
N ASN A 305 28.11 -19.42 -2.37
CA ASN A 305 26.93 -20.28 -2.38
C ASN A 305 25.80 -19.65 -3.21
N PRO A 306 25.07 -20.43 -4.02
CA PRO A 306 23.94 -19.91 -4.78
C PRO A 306 22.97 -19.25 -3.80
N VAL A 307 22.73 -17.96 -3.98
CA VAL A 307 21.68 -17.24 -3.28
C VAL A 307 20.38 -17.89 -3.71
N THR A 308 19.79 -18.72 -2.84
CA THR A 308 18.44 -19.25 -3.07
C THR A 308 17.53 -18.03 -3.24
N PRO A 309 16.82 -17.87 -4.38
CA PRO A 309 15.94 -16.73 -4.55
C PRO A 309 14.89 -16.74 -3.44
N VAL A 310 14.71 -15.61 -2.78
CA VAL A 310 13.63 -15.42 -1.80
C VAL A 310 12.33 -15.71 -2.55
N VAL A 311 11.60 -16.75 -2.14
CA VAL A 311 10.30 -17.07 -2.73
C VAL A 311 9.33 -15.98 -2.31
N THR A 312 9.09 -15.03 -3.22
CA THR A 312 8.11 -13.97 -3.04
C THR A 312 6.71 -14.58 -3.06
N PRO A 313 5.87 -14.33 -2.04
CA PRO A 313 4.47 -14.75 -2.05
C PRO A 313 3.74 -14.24 -3.30
N GLN A 314 2.96 -15.11 -3.96
CA GLN A 314 2.17 -14.78 -5.15
C GLN A 314 0.71 -15.11 -4.89
N GLU A 315 -0.20 -14.22 -5.30
CA GLU A 315 -1.64 -14.48 -5.27
C GLU A 315 -1.97 -15.75 -6.07
N PRO A 316 -2.90 -16.59 -5.59
CA PRO A 316 -3.46 -17.67 -6.39
C PRO A 316 -3.99 -17.12 -7.72
N PRO A 317 -3.73 -17.81 -8.85
CA PRO A 317 -4.24 -17.37 -10.13
C PRO A 317 -5.76 -17.34 -10.08
N VAL A 318 -6.36 -16.29 -10.62
CA VAL A 318 -7.82 -16.19 -10.69
C VAL A 318 -8.35 -17.29 -11.61
N VAL A 319 -9.06 -18.25 -11.01
CA VAL A 319 -9.71 -19.33 -11.74
C VAL A 319 -10.91 -18.74 -12.48
N PRO A 320 -11.12 -19.06 -13.78
CA PRO A 320 -12.31 -18.60 -14.49
C PRO A 320 -13.58 -19.13 -13.80
N THR A 321 -14.28 -18.24 -13.11
CA THR A 321 -15.58 -18.52 -12.50
C THR A 321 -16.71 -17.79 -13.24
N ASN A 322 -17.96 -18.16 -12.93
CA ASN A 322 -19.13 -17.41 -13.40
C ASN A 322 -19.31 -16.09 -12.62
N SER A 323 -18.57 -15.90 -11.53
CA SER A 323 -18.59 -14.69 -10.70
C SER A 323 -17.81 -13.60 -11.42
N LYS A 324 -18.48 -12.48 -11.73
CA LYS A 324 -17.90 -11.37 -12.48
C LYS A 324 -18.27 -10.02 -11.89
N GLY A 325 -17.45 -9.02 -12.15
CA GLY A 325 -17.70 -7.63 -11.78
C GLY A 325 -17.18 -6.66 -12.82
N ASP A 326 -17.56 -5.40 -12.66
CA ASP A 326 -17.05 -4.31 -13.48
C ASP A 326 -15.86 -3.65 -12.76
N LEU A 327 -14.87 -3.17 -13.51
CA LEU A 327 -13.78 -2.34 -12.99
C LEU A 327 -13.83 -0.96 -13.63
N VAL A 328 -13.80 0.05 -12.79
CA VAL A 328 -13.82 1.45 -13.17
C VAL A 328 -12.58 2.14 -12.64
N ILE A 329 -11.74 2.56 -13.58
CA ILE A 329 -10.46 3.20 -13.32
C ILE A 329 -10.63 4.69 -13.56
N LYS A 330 -10.60 5.49 -12.49
CA LYS A 330 -10.52 6.95 -12.58
C LYS A 330 -9.06 7.33 -12.68
N THR A 331 -8.68 8.01 -13.75
CA THR A 331 -7.27 8.31 -14.01
C THR A 331 -7.02 9.73 -14.50
N THR A 332 -5.82 10.21 -14.19
CA THR A 332 -5.28 11.49 -14.64
C THR A 332 -4.55 11.40 -15.98
N ILE A 333 -4.51 10.21 -16.61
CA ILE A 333 -3.97 10.03 -17.97
C ILE A 333 -4.80 10.84 -18.95
N ILE A 334 -4.19 11.80 -19.63
CA ILE A 334 -4.89 12.71 -20.53
C ILE A 334 -5.00 12.08 -21.93
N GLN A 335 -6.20 11.96 -22.49
CA GLN A 335 -6.40 11.41 -23.83
C GLN A 335 -5.94 12.36 -24.94
N ASP A 336 -6.19 13.67 -24.85
CA ASP A 336 -5.78 14.59 -25.93
C ASP A 336 -4.28 14.88 -25.89
N ARG A 337 -3.55 14.55 -26.97
CA ARG A 337 -2.12 14.83 -27.10
C ARG A 337 -1.80 16.34 -27.18
N ALA A 338 -2.77 17.16 -27.58
CA ALA A 338 -2.62 18.61 -27.64
C ALA A 338 -2.82 19.30 -26.28
N TYR A 339 -3.31 18.57 -25.27
CA TYR A 339 -3.56 19.12 -23.93
C TYR A 339 -2.26 19.65 -23.29
N GLY A 340 -2.32 20.87 -22.74
CA GLY A 340 -1.20 21.53 -22.06
C GLY A 340 -0.10 22.08 -22.98
N VAL A 341 -0.04 21.70 -24.26
CA VAL A 341 1.03 22.10 -25.20
C VAL A 341 1.07 23.62 -25.42
N SER A 342 -0.08 24.30 -25.42
CA SER A 342 -0.14 25.77 -25.59
C SER A 342 0.48 26.54 -24.42
N ASP A 343 0.50 25.95 -23.22
CA ASP A 343 0.93 26.61 -21.99
C ASP A 343 2.39 26.31 -21.64
N LEU A 344 3.05 25.39 -22.36
CA LEU A 344 4.46 25.06 -22.19
C LEU A 344 5.39 26.22 -22.57
N PRO A 345 6.61 26.26 -22.03
CA PRO A 345 7.66 27.19 -22.46
C PRO A 345 7.95 27.13 -23.97
N PRO A 346 8.30 28.26 -24.62
CA PRO A 346 8.52 28.32 -26.08
C PRO A 346 9.57 27.33 -26.61
N ASP A 347 10.65 27.12 -25.87
CA ASP A 347 11.73 26.16 -26.17
C ASP A 347 11.22 24.70 -26.23
N ILE A 348 10.30 24.34 -25.34
CA ILE A 348 9.66 23.01 -25.32
C ILE A 348 8.57 22.93 -26.40
N ARG A 349 7.83 24.02 -26.65
CA ARG A 349 6.78 24.08 -27.69
C ARG A 349 7.33 23.89 -29.10
N LEU A 350 8.51 24.46 -29.38
CA LEU A 350 9.15 24.37 -30.70
C LEU A 350 9.63 22.96 -31.04
N THR A 351 10.00 22.17 -30.02
CA THR A 351 10.43 20.76 -30.17
C THR A 351 9.26 19.77 -30.15
N THR A 352 8.19 20.05 -29.39
CA THR A 352 7.04 19.14 -29.18
C THR A 352 5.82 19.40 -30.09
N GLY A 353 5.64 20.64 -30.59
CA GLY A 353 4.40 21.08 -31.24
C GLY A 353 4.10 20.49 -32.62
N LYS A 354 5.07 19.88 -33.31
CA LYS A 354 4.86 19.31 -34.67
C LYS A 354 4.36 17.86 -34.68
N LYS A 355 4.33 17.13 -33.53
CA LYS A 355 4.07 15.67 -33.47
C LYS A 355 2.87 15.22 -32.60
N ARG A 356 2.05 16.14 -32.09
CA ARG A 356 1.02 15.82 -31.07
C ARG A 356 -0.40 16.29 -31.45
N LYS A 357 -0.98 15.68 -32.50
CA LYS A 357 -2.42 15.79 -32.83
C LYS A 357 -3.10 14.44 -32.58
N GLY A 358 -4.34 14.45 -32.11
CA GLY A 358 -5.16 13.25 -31.90
C GLY A 358 -5.14 12.71 -30.47
N ASN A 359 -5.81 11.59 -30.27
CA ASN A 359 -5.97 10.94 -28.97
C ASN A 359 -4.81 9.97 -28.68
N ARG A 360 -4.41 9.87 -27.42
CA ARG A 360 -3.52 8.83 -26.89
C ARG A 360 -4.24 7.49 -26.93
N SER A 361 -3.49 6.46 -27.27
CA SER A 361 -3.91 5.08 -27.06
C SER A 361 -3.79 4.77 -25.57
N VAL A 362 -4.82 4.16 -24.99
CA VAL A 362 -4.82 3.65 -23.62
C VAL A 362 -5.23 2.19 -23.68
N LYS A 363 -4.36 1.31 -23.15
CA LYS A 363 -4.60 -0.12 -23.03
C LYS A 363 -4.64 -0.49 -21.55
N VAL A 364 -5.55 -1.37 -21.21
CA VAL A 364 -5.66 -1.93 -19.86
C VAL A 364 -5.56 -3.44 -19.98
N LEU A 365 -4.58 -4.02 -19.29
CA LEU A 365 -4.37 -5.45 -19.20
C LEU A 365 -4.74 -5.91 -17.80
N ILE A 366 -5.45 -7.03 -17.72
CA ILE A 366 -5.79 -7.73 -16.49
C ILE A 366 -5.07 -9.08 -16.56
N ASP A 367 -4.12 -9.30 -15.65
CA ASP A 367 -3.24 -10.47 -15.64
C ASP A 367 -2.59 -10.72 -17.01
N ASP A 368 -1.99 -9.66 -17.56
CA ASP A 368 -1.28 -9.65 -18.85
C ASP A 368 -2.17 -9.89 -20.10
N LYS A 369 -3.49 -9.97 -19.93
CA LYS A 369 -4.46 -10.03 -21.03
C LYS A 369 -5.12 -8.68 -21.25
N GLU A 370 -5.10 -8.16 -22.49
CA GLU A 370 -5.76 -6.90 -22.85
C GLU A 370 -7.29 -7.04 -22.83
N TYR A 371 -7.98 -6.04 -22.27
CA TYR A 371 -9.44 -5.95 -22.23
C TYR A 371 -9.95 -4.69 -22.93
N GLU A 372 -11.12 -4.79 -23.54
CA GLU A 372 -11.80 -3.63 -24.13
C GLU A 372 -12.21 -2.64 -23.03
N THR A 373 -11.93 -1.35 -23.26
CA THR A 373 -12.18 -0.28 -22.30
C THR A 373 -13.11 0.77 -22.88
N LYS A 374 -14.20 1.06 -22.18
CA LYS A 374 -15.04 2.20 -22.48
C LYS A 374 -14.49 3.43 -21.78
N ILE A 375 -14.20 4.48 -22.54
CA ILE A 375 -13.62 5.73 -22.03
C ILE A 375 -14.72 6.79 -21.93
N SER A 376 -14.81 7.45 -20.78
CA SER A 376 -15.57 8.71 -20.60
C SER A 376 -14.72 9.77 -19.90
N THR A 377 -15.11 11.03 -20.04
CA THR A 377 -14.37 12.17 -19.50
C THR A 377 -15.26 13.10 -18.71
N GLU A 378 -14.72 13.63 -17.62
CA GLU A 378 -15.34 14.67 -16.81
C GLU A 378 -14.32 15.78 -16.57
N SER A 379 -14.73 17.04 -16.70
CA SER A 379 -13.86 18.18 -16.39
C SER A 379 -13.53 18.19 -14.89
N SER A 380 -12.26 18.33 -14.56
CA SER A 380 -11.80 18.45 -13.19
C SER A 380 -11.56 19.90 -12.81
N ALA A 381 -12.07 20.28 -11.64
CA ALA A 381 -11.81 21.59 -11.05
C ALA A 381 -10.43 21.70 -10.40
N TYR A 382 -9.67 20.58 -10.32
CA TYR A 382 -8.41 20.49 -9.56
C TYR A 382 -7.28 19.81 -10.34
N TRP A 383 -7.59 18.88 -11.24
CA TRP A 383 -6.63 18.33 -12.20
C TRP A 383 -6.66 19.14 -13.48
N GLY A 384 -5.51 19.57 -13.99
CA GLY A 384 -5.41 20.33 -15.24
C GLY A 384 -4.07 21.04 -15.43
N SER A 385 -3.89 21.82 -16.49
CA SER A 385 -2.71 22.67 -16.68
C SER A 385 -2.85 23.98 -15.90
N VAL A 386 -1.73 24.61 -15.54
CA VAL A 386 -1.72 25.93 -14.90
C VAL A 386 -1.22 26.95 -15.91
N LYS A 387 -2.03 27.98 -16.22
CA LYS A 387 -1.62 29.09 -17.08
C LYS A 387 -0.54 29.94 -16.41
N LYS A 388 0.18 30.75 -17.22
CA LYS A 388 0.99 31.86 -16.71
C LYS A 388 0.14 32.67 -15.71
N MET A 389 0.67 32.93 -14.52
CA MET A 389 0.00 33.57 -13.36
C MET A 389 -0.89 32.67 -12.47
N GLY A 390 -0.89 31.35 -12.64
CA GLY A 390 -1.50 30.45 -11.65
C GLY A 390 -2.97 30.08 -11.86
N LYS A 391 -3.61 30.59 -12.93
CA LYS A 391 -4.99 30.20 -13.21
C LYS A 391 -5.04 28.75 -13.70
N LEU A 392 -5.72 27.87 -12.95
CA LEU A 392 -5.98 26.50 -13.40
C LEU A 392 -6.84 26.51 -14.67
N VAL A 393 -6.41 25.74 -15.66
CA VAL A 393 -7.20 25.32 -16.81
C VAL A 393 -7.62 23.89 -16.54
N SER A 394 -8.90 23.69 -16.27
CA SER A 394 -9.46 22.37 -16.00
C SER A 394 -9.00 21.33 -17.02
N GLY A 395 -8.44 20.24 -16.51
CA GLY A 395 -8.18 19.01 -17.25
C GLY A 395 -9.39 18.11 -17.25
N ALA A 396 -9.27 16.99 -17.95
CA ALA A 396 -10.24 15.92 -17.87
C ALA A 396 -9.72 14.83 -16.92
N VAL A 397 -10.56 14.37 -16.01
CA VAL A 397 -10.40 13.07 -15.36
C VAL A 397 -11.05 12.05 -16.28
N TYR A 398 -10.29 11.02 -16.59
CA TYR A 398 -10.71 9.96 -17.49
C TYR A 398 -11.24 8.80 -16.67
N THR A 399 -12.32 8.21 -17.14
CA THR A 399 -12.90 7.01 -16.55
C THR A 399 -12.80 5.90 -17.57
N LEU A 400 -11.99 4.89 -17.29
CA LEU A 400 -11.88 3.66 -18.08
C LEU A 400 -12.79 2.62 -17.43
N THR A 401 -13.79 2.14 -18.15
CA THR A 401 -14.73 1.11 -17.67
C THR A 401 -14.48 -0.19 -18.40
N LEU A 402 -14.17 -1.23 -17.63
CA LEU A 402 -14.05 -2.62 -18.06
C LEU A 402 -15.24 -3.40 -17.49
N LYS A 403 -15.85 -4.23 -18.32
CA LYS A 403 -17.03 -5.02 -17.92
C LYS A 403 -16.72 -6.50 -17.85
N ASP A 404 -17.51 -7.20 -17.04
CA ASP A 404 -17.55 -8.67 -17.01
C ASP A 404 -16.19 -9.31 -16.73
N LEU A 405 -15.36 -8.67 -15.90
CA LEU A 405 -14.08 -9.21 -15.46
C LEU A 405 -14.32 -10.36 -14.47
N PRO A 406 -13.52 -11.44 -14.51
CA PRO A 406 -13.57 -12.49 -13.49
C PRO A 406 -13.42 -11.91 -12.09
N ALA A 407 -14.11 -12.49 -11.11
CA ALA A 407 -13.93 -12.13 -9.71
C ALA A 407 -12.62 -12.71 -9.16
N GLY A 408 -11.90 -11.91 -8.38
CA GLY A 408 -10.58 -12.28 -7.85
C GLY A 408 -9.67 -11.06 -7.67
N VAL A 409 -8.46 -11.30 -7.19
CA VAL A 409 -7.41 -10.27 -7.08
C VAL A 409 -6.56 -10.28 -8.35
N HIS A 410 -6.48 -9.15 -9.04
CA HIS A 410 -5.83 -9.05 -10.34
C HIS A 410 -4.65 -8.08 -10.34
N LYS A 411 -3.67 -8.37 -11.18
CA LYS A 411 -2.66 -7.39 -11.62
C LYS A 411 -3.25 -6.58 -12.77
N ILE A 412 -3.40 -5.29 -12.54
CA ILE A 412 -3.88 -4.29 -13.51
C ILE A 412 -2.68 -3.55 -14.08
N THR A 413 -2.45 -3.69 -15.38
CA THR A 413 -1.41 -2.94 -16.10
C THR A 413 -2.08 -1.92 -17.02
N ILE A 414 -1.71 -0.65 -16.88
CA ILE A 414 -2.21 0.43 -17.74
C ILE A 414 -1.05 0.97 -18.57
N GLN A 415 -1.22 0.94 -19.89
CA GLN A 415 -0.26 1.43 -20.85
C GLN A 415 -0.89 2.59 -21.63
N ALA A 416 -0.23 3.74 -21.62
CA ALA A 416 -0.66 4.90 -22.39
C ALA A 416 0.55 5.61 -23.01
N ASP A 417 0.36 6.16 -24.21
CA ASP A 417 1.41 6.92 -24.90
C ASP A 417 1.91 8.09 -24.04
N ASP A 418 3.21 8.38 -24.01
CA ASP A 418 3.81 9.45 -23.18
C ASP A 418 3.64 9.27 -21.65
N TYR A 419 3.21 8.12 -21.16
CA TYR A 419 3.12 7.81 -19.72
C TYR A 419 3.95 6.58 -19.37
N PRO A 420 4.48 6.47 -18.14
CA PRO A 420 5.07 5.23 -17.66
C PRO A 420 4.00 4.13 -17.63
N GLU A 421 4.45 2.88 -17.79
CA GLU A 421 3.58 1.73 -17.51
C GLU A 421 3.23 1.71 -16.03
N ILE A 422 1.94 1.57 -15.73
CA ILE A 422 1.45 1.57 -14.35
C ILE A 422 0.95 0.18 -14.03
N GLN A 423 1.50 -0.42 -12.98
CA GLN A 423 1.03 -1.67 -12.43
C GLN A 423 0.41 -1.45 -11.05
N LYS A 424 -0.80 -1.98 -10.86
CA LYS A 424 -1.55 -1.93 -9.61
C LYS A 424 -2.20 -3.28 -9.35
N THR A 425 -2.35 -3.62 -8.08
CA THR A 425 -3.16 -4.77 -7.67
C THR A 425 -4.54 -4.27 -7.26
N GLN A 426 -5.60 -4.92 -7.74
CA GLN A 426 -6.98 -4.57 -7.41
C GLN A 426 -7.87 -5.82 -7.46
N ALA A 427 -8.76 -5.96 -6.48
CA ALA A 427 -9.80 -6.98 -6.55
C ALA A 427 -10.97 -6.56 -7.43
N VAL A 428 -11.53 -7.54 -8.13
CA VAL A 428 -12.86 -7.47 -8.75
C VAL A 428 -13.81 -8.24 -7.84
N ILE A 429 -14.62 -7.51 -7.07
CA ILE A 429 -15.69 -8.08 -6.25
C ILE A 429 -16.90 -8.35 -7.16
N PRO A 430 -17.51 -9.54 -7.09
CA PRO A 430 -18.58 -9.93 -8.02
C PRO A 430 -19.85 -9.10 -7.83
N ASN A 431 -20.59 -8.91 -8.92
CA ASN A 431 -21.85 -8.15 -8.97
C ASN A 431 -21.73 -6.70 -8.46
N LYS A 432 -20.51 -6.16 -8.43
CA LYS A 432 -20.22 -4.78 -8.01
C LYS A 432 -19.48 -4.03 -9.12
N ARG A 433 -19.62 -2.72 -9.06
CA ARG A 433 -18.75 -1.76 -9.77
C ARG A 433 -17.56 -1.48 -8.85
N ASN A 434 -16.41 -2.06 -9.18
CA ASN A 434 -15.18 -1.88 -8.42
C ASN A 434 -14.50 -0.60 -8.90
N GLU A 435 -14.16 0.30 -7.98
CA GLU A 435 -13.50 1.56 -8.33
C GLU A 435 -12.03 1.56 -7.89
N MET A 436 -11.16 2.04 -8.76
CA MET A 436 -9.76 2.32 -8.42
C MET A 436 -9.33 3.66 -9.01
N GLU A 437 -8.45 4.35 -8.30
CA GLU A 437 -7.85 5.60 -8.76
C GLU A 437 -6.41 5.37 -9.20
N VAL A 438 -6.08 5.91 -10.38
CA VAL A 438 -4.75 5.85 -10.96
C VAL A 438 -4.29 7.25 -11.30
N MET A 439 -3.54 7.82 -10.38
CA MET A 439 -2.97 9.16 -10.53
C MET A 439 -1.50 9.02 -10.95
N THR A 440 -1.16 9.67 -12.05
CA THR A 440 0.14 9.58 -12.72
C THR A 440 0.42 10.88 -13.48
N SER A 441 1.70 11.09 -13.80
CA SER A 441 2.20 12.19 -14.61
C SER A 441 2.79 11.67 -15.92
N MET A 442 2.81 12.50 -16.95
CA MET A 442 3.46 12.16 -18.23
C MET A 442 4.97 11.93 -18.05
N SER A 443 5.55 11.04 -18.84
CA SER A 443 7.01 10.91 -18.97
C SER A 443 7.65 12.27 -19.31
N GLY A 444 8.78 12.55 -18.69
CA GLY A 444 9.48 13.84 -18.63
C GLY A 444 8.94 14.82 -17.58
N PHE A 445 7.84 14.51 -16.89
CA PHE A 445 7.18 15.40 -15.93
C PHE A 445 6.70 14.68 -14.67
N GLY A 446 6.47 15.43 -13.60
CA GLY A 446 5.79 14.99 -12.38
C GLY A 446 4.69 15.96 -11.98
N ALA A 447 4.06 15.68 -10.85
CA ALA A 447 3.04 16.55 -10.24
C ALA A 447 3.24 16.60 -8.72
N ILE A 448 2.73 17.65 -8.09
CA ILE A 448 2.56 17.76 -6.65
C ILE A 448 1.07 17.87 -6.38
N ARG A 449 0.54 17.03 -5.50
CA ARG A 449 -0.82 17.16 -4.96
C ARG A 449 -0.78 17.28 -3.46
N GLY A 450 -1.80 17.91 -2.89
CA GLY A 450 -1.89 17.99 -1.45
C GLY A 450 -3.23 18.42 -0.94
N LYS A 451 -3.40 18.35 0.38
CA LYS A 451 -4.57 18.86 1.09
C LYS A 451 -4.14 19.77 2.23
N VAL A 452 -4.89 20.83 2.44
CA VAL A 452 -4.63 21.81 3.52
C VAL A 452 -5.69 21.67 4.59
N PHE A 453 -5.23 21.63 5.83
CA PHE A 453 -6.01 21.44 7.03
C PHE A 453 -5.76 22.56 8.04
N TYR A 454 -6.73 22.83 8.91
CA TYR A 454 -6.62 23.80 10.00
C TYR A 454 -6.63 23.07 11.33
N GLN A 455 -5.52 23.16 12.08
CA GLN A 455 -5.27 22.51 13.38
C GLN A 455 -5.25 20.97 13.36
N THR A 456 -6.24 20.34 12.71
CA THR A 456 -6.49 18.90 12.72
C THR A 456 -6.81 18.38 11.32
N LEU A 457 -6.47 17.11 11.05
CA LEU A 457 -6.58 16.46 9.72
C LEU A 457 -8.03 16.16 9.28
N ASP A 458 -9.01 16.41 10.13
CA ASP A 458 -10.44 16.37 9.83
C ASP A 458 -10.99 17.72 9.35
N ASN A 459 -10.16 18.78 9.33
CA ASN A 459 -10.64 20.13 9.13
C ASN A 459 -10.05 20.83 7.89
N PRO A 460 -10.48 20.47 6.67
CA PRO A 460 -9.89 21.01 5.46
C PRO A 460 -10.19 22.50 5.25
N VAL A 461 -9.20 23.23 4.73
CA VAL A 461 -9.28 24.67 4.50
C VAL A 461 -9.63 24.98 3.05
N ILE A 462 -10.77 25.63 2.86
CA ILE A 462 -11.33 26.04 1.58
C ILE A 462 -10.73 27.37 1.13
N ASN A 463 -10.41 27.46 -0.17
CA ASN A 463 -9.95 28.67 -0.82
C ASN A 463 -8.62 29.21 -0.25
N GLN A 464 -7.80 28.35 0.34
CA GLN A 464 -6.48 28.69 0.86
C GLN A 464 -5.50 28.89 -0.30
N PRO A 465 -4.84 30.06 -0.39
CA PRO A 465 -3.84 30.28 -1.43
C PRO A 465 -2.57 29.48 -1.17
N ILE A 466 -2.13 28.73 -2.18
CA ILE A 466 -0.87 27.97 -2.20
C ILE A 466 -0.02 28.49 -3.35
N TYR A 467 1.27 28.70 -3.10
CA TYR A 467 2.21 29.19 -4.09
C TYR A 467 3.49 28.37 -4.08
N MET A 468 4.06 28.17 -5.26
CA MET A 468 5.31 27.47 -5.45
C MET A 468 6.37 28.48 -5.92
N PRO A 469 7.17 29.06 -5.00
CA PRO A 469 8.15 30.10 -5.32
C PRO A 469 9.29 29.62 -6.24
N THR A 470 9.72 28.37 -6.10
CA THR A 470 10.80 27.80 -6.90
C THR A 470 10.23 27.04 -8.09
N ILE A 471 10.12 27.72 -9.22
CA ILE A 471 9.91 27.05 -10.51
C ILE A 471 11.13 27.38 -11.35
N SER A 472 12.03 26.42 -11.47
CA SER A 472 13.07 26.40 -12.51
C SER A 472 12.45 26.15 -13.89
N SER A 473 11.42 26.92 -14.23
CA SER A 473 10.77 26.94 -15.55
C SER A 473 10.28 28.37 -15.83
N VAL A 474 11.00 29.02 -16.73
CA VAL A 474 10.72 30.11 -17.70
C VAL A 474 9.55 31.11 -17.53
N THR A 475 8.69 31.08 -16.49
CA THR A 475 7.47 31.93 -16.41
C THR A 475 7.04 32.44 -15.02
N GLY A 476 7.77 32.16 -13.92
CA GLY A 476 7.53 32.75 -12.59
C GLY A 476 6.77 31.86 -11.59
N ILE A 477 6.31 32.46 -10.49
CA ILE A 477 5.66 31.78 -9.34
C ILE A 477 4.27 31.24 -9.74
N GLN A 478 4.02 29.94 -9.55
CA GLN A 478 2.66 29.37 -9.66
C GLN A 478 1.89 29.60 -8.36
N LYS A 479 0.62 29.99 -8.49
CA LYS A 479 -0.32 30.27 -7.40
C LYS A 479 -1.63 29.57 -7.70
N LEU A 480 -2.25 28.93 -6.73
CA LEU A 480 -3.59 28.36 -6.85
C LEU A 480 -4.31 28.53 -5.51
N ASN A 481 -5.61 28.23 -5.47
CA ASN A 481 -6.36 28.14 -4.22
C ASN A 481 -6.85 26.70 -4.02
N THR A 482 -6.92 26.28 -2.76
CA THR A 482 -7.51 24.99 -2.42
C THR A 482 -9.01 24.93 -2.69
N ASP A 483 -9.50 23.71 -2.85
CA ASP A 483 -10.90 23.44 -3.13
C ASP A 483 -11.81 23.36 -1.90
N GLN A 484 -13.08 22.98 -2.12
CA GLN A 484 -14.08 22.75 -1.06
C GLN A 484 -13.72 21.64 -0.06
N ASN A 485 -12.75 20.80 -0.40
CA ASN A 485 -12.18 19.75 0.42
C ASN A 485 -10.72 20.06 0.81
N GLY A 486 -10.22 21.28 0.58
CA GLY A 486 -8.85 21.67 0.89
C GLY A 486 -7.76 21.14 -0.07
N ASN A 487 -8.11 20.52 -1.20
CA ASN A 487 -7.14 19.94 -2.13
C ASN A 487 -6.47 21.00 -3.02
N PHE A 488 -5.22 20.75 -3.39
CA PHE A 488 -4.48 21.49 -4.40
C PHE A 488 -3.57 20.60 -5.26
N TRP A 489 -3.23 21.09 -6.46
CA TRP A 489 -2.50 20.34 -7.47
C TRP A 489 -1.62 21.25 -8.35
N PHE A 490 -0.32 20.96 -8.39
CA PHE A 490 0.63 21.48 -9.38
C PHE A 490 0.99 20.36 -10.35
N THR A 491 0.79 20.57 -11.64
CA THR A 491 0.98 19.52 -12.67
C THR A 491 2.06 19.91 -13.67
N ASN A 492 2.52 18.94 -14.47
CA ASN A 492 3.49 19.14 -15.54
C ASN A 492 4.81 19.79 -15.07
N LEU A 493 5.25 19.42 -13.87
CA LEU A 493 6.47 19.90 -13.27
C LEU A 493 7.66 19.12 -13.83
N LYS A 494 8.77 19.78 -14.13
CA LYS A 494 10.00 19.04 -14.46
C LYS A 494 10.49 18.31 -13.21
N PRO A 495 11.11 17.13 -13.32
CA PRO A 495 11.77 16.51 -12.19
C PRO A 495 12.77 17.49 -11.54
N GLY A 496 12.79 17.55 -10.21
CA GLY A 496 13.59 18.52 -9.47
C GLY A 496 13.06 18.78 -8.06
N GLU A 497 13.71 19.70 -7.36
CA GLU A 497 13.30 20.12 -6.02
C GLU A 497 12.44 21.37 -6.07
N TYR A 498 11.32 21.33 -5.35
CA TYR A 498 10.32 22.38 -5.31
C TYR A 498 10.00 22.78 -3.87
N GLU A 499 9.83 24.07 -3.66
CA GLU A 499 9.31 24.62 -2.42
C GLU A 499 7.88 25.06 -2.66
N ILE A 500 6.98 24.67 -1.76
CA ILE A 500 5.62 25.22 -1.70
C ILE A 500 5.51 26.11 -0.47
N LYS A 501 4.60 27.08 -0.52
CA LYS A 501 4.21 27.95 0.58
C LYS A 501 2.70 28.03 0.62
N ALA A 502 2.13 27.73 1.79
CA ALA A 502 0.69 27.59 1.96
C ALA A 502 0.04 28.69 2.81
N SER A 503 0.84 29.53 3.46
CA SER A 503 0.37 30.68 4.25
C SER A 503 1.41 31.79 4.25
N PHE A 504 0.95 33.04 4.23
CA PHE A 504 1.75 34.25 4.51
C PHE A 504 1.39 34.86 5.88
N ALA A 505 0.32 34.38 6.52
CA ALA A 505 -0.16 34.89 7.81
C ALA A 505 0.69 34.42 8.99
N GLU A 506 1.43 33.36 8.76
CA GLU A 506 2.48 32.88 9.63
C GLU A 506 3.76 33.01 8.81
N ASP A 507 4.84 33.50 9.41
CA ASP A 507 6.20 33.44 8.84
C ASP A 507 6.69 31.96 8.87
N LEU A 508 5.81 31.06 8.47
CA LEU A 508 5.94 29.62 8.53
C LEU A 508 6.65 29.22 7.23
N ASN A 509 7.97 29.09 7.34
CA ASN A 509 8.66 28.13 6.50
C ASN A 509 7.92 26.80 6.70
N LEU A 510 7.26 26.29 5.65
CA LEU A 510 6.74 24.93 5.69
C LEU A 510 7.96 24.03 5.90
N ASN A 511 8.19 23.61 7.15
CA ASN A 511 9.37 22.83 7.50
C ASN A 511 9.31 21.51 6.73
N ASN A 512 10.21 21.41 5.73
CA ASN A 512 10.34 20.47 4.58
C ASN A 512 10.12 21.16 3.22
N SER A 513 10.88 22.24 2.98
CA SER A 513 10.80 23.14 1.82
C SER A 513 11.27 22.55 0.49
N ASN A 514 11.72 21.29 0.44
CA ASN A 514 12.20 20.67 -0.81
C ASN A 514 11.42 19.37 -1.09
N LEU A 515 10.27 19.53 -1.76
CA LEU A 515 9.54 18.43 -2.39
C LEU A 515 10.32 17.98 -3.62
N VAL A 516 10.79 16.74 -3.60
CA VAL A 516 11.39 16.11 -4.78
C VAL A 516 10.26 15.64 -5.69
N VAL A 517 10.21 16.19 -6.89
CA VAL A 517 9.33 15.74 -7.97
C VAL A 517 10.13 14.83 -8.88
N LYS A 518 9.59 13.64 -9.13
CA LYS A 518 10.17 12.65 -10.04
C LYS A 518 9.35 12.54 -11.32
N GLU A 519 10.01 12.08 -12.36
CA GLU A 519 9.36 11.78 -13.63
C GLU A 519 8.31 10.69 -13.47
N GLY A 520 7.13 10.87 -14.06
CA GLY A 520 6.04 9.90 -14.05
C GLY A 520 5.23 9.85 -12.75
N GLU A 521 5.69 10.51 -11.69
CA GLU A 521 5.14 10.39 -10.34
C GLU A 521 4.25 11.59 -9.94
N VAL A 522 3.47 11.37 -8.88
CA VAL A 522 2.69 12.40 -8.18
C VAL A 522 3.20 12.45 -6.74
N THR A 523 3.84 13.56 -6.38
CA THR A 523 4.33 13.83 -5.03
C THR A 523 3.17 14.32 -4.16
N GLU A 524 2.87 13.61 -3.06
CA GLU A 524 1.78 13.96 -2.15
C GLU A 524 2.29 14.75 -0.94
N VAL A 525 1.56 15.79 -0.54
CA VAL A 525 1.91 16.64 0.61
C VAL A 525 0.67 17.14 1.34
N ASP A 526 0.57 16.83 2.63
CA ASP A 526 -0.45 17.43 3.50
C ASP A 526 0.12 18.62 4.28
N VAL A 527 -0.66 19.68 4.37
CA VAL A 527 -0.28 20.92 5.07
C VAL A 527 -1.27 21.18 6.20
N ILE A 528 -0.77 21.33 7.43
CA ILE A 528 -1.58 21.70 8.59
C ILE A 528 -1.21 23.13 9.00
N LEU A 529 -2.20 24.03 8.98
CA LEU A 529 -2.06 25.43 9.38
C LEU A 529 -2.50 25.63 10.83
N ASN A 530 -1.79 26.47 11.59
CA ASN A 530 -2.21 26.85 12.94
C ASN A 530 -2.98 28.18 12.96
N VAL A 531 -2.78 29.02 11.94
CA VAL A 531 -3.52 30.27 11.71
C VAL A 531 -4.15 30.24 10.32
N LYS A 532 -5.44 30.61 10.26
CA LYS A 532 -6.18 30.77 9.01
C LYS A 532 -6.21 32.22 8.56
N LEU A 533 -6.24 32.44 7.25
CA LEU A 533 -6.48 33.76 6.68
C LEU A 533 -7.94 34.17 6.92
N PRO A 534 -8.25 35.48 7.12
CA PRO A 534 -9.63 35.94 7.28
C PRO A 534 -10.55 35.60 6.10
N SER A 535 -9.98 35.42 4.90
CA SER A 535 -10.69 35.09 3.66
C SER A 535 -10.93 33.60 3.45
N THR A 536 -10.42 32.72 4.33
CA THR A 536 -10.50 31.26 4.17
C THR A 536 -11.46 30.64 5.18
N LYS A 537 -12.06 29.52 4.80
CA LYS A 537 -13.07 28.82 5.60
C LYS A 537 -12.64 27.39 5.84
N THR A 538 -13.10 26.80 6.93
CA THR A 538 -13.05 25.36 7.13
C THR A 538 -14.29 24.71 6.53
N LYS A 539 -14.19 23.44 6.13
CA LYS A 539 -15.35 22.67 5.65
C LYS A 539 -16.38 22.43 6.74
N TYR A 540 -15.93 22.27 7.99
CA TYR A 540 -16.74 22.06 9.18
C TYR A 540 -16.72 23.29 10.10
#